data_AF-A0A661ZDN5-F1
#
_entry.id   AF-A0A661ZDN5-F1
#
_cell.length_a   1.000
_cell.length_b   1.000
_cell.length_c   1.000
_cell.angle_alpha   90.00
_cell.angle_beta   90.00
_cell.angle_gamma   90.00
#
_symmetry.space_group_name_H-M   'P 1'
#
loop_
_entity.id
_entity.type
_entity.pdbx_description
1 polymer ?
#
loop_
_entity_poly.entity_id
_entity_poly.type
_entity_poly.pdbx_seq_one_letter_code
_entity_poly.pdbx_strand_id
1 'polypeptide(L)'
;GGILAFLLIKLTGVDRELIEKWLYVIVGLTFLSGILGTGHHYYFIGVPKYWLIIGGIFSALEPLAFLGMALFAFAMYRKGEKNHPNKIALYWTLGTAIMSFAGAGLLGMAHTIPQVNIWTHGTLITAMHGHLAFWGAYAMIVFSIISYSLPLMTGRKLYEKAGAQYAFWLSNIGMIGMTTAFAAAGVAQVYLERKMGMDFTEAQIAIEPHFWILIASATLFTIGIIYYVVNFFQHGFPTDEALVENK
;
A
#
# COMPACT_ATOMS: atom_id res chain seq x y z
N GLY A 1 8.90 3.93 6.55
CA GLY A 1 9.60 3.71 7.83
C GLY A 1 9.39 4.85 8.81
N GLY A 2 10.14 5.94 8.69
CA GLY A 2 10.17 7.03 9.68
C GLY A 2 8.82 7.69 9.96
N ILE A 3 8.05 8.06 8.92
CA ILE A 3 6.71 8.66 9.10
C ILE A 3 5.77 7.70 9.83
N LEU A 4 5.77 6.43 9.46
CA LEU A 4 4.94 5.41 10.11
C LEU A 4 5.30 5.25 11.59
N ALA A 5 6.60 5.21 11.91
CA ALA A 5 7.08 5.16 13.29
C ALA A 5 6.65 6.39 14.08
N PHE A 6 6.83 7.59 13.52
CA PHE A 6 6.37 8.85 14.12
C PHE A 6 4.86 8.84 14.40
N LEU A 7 4.04 8.44 13.43
CA LEU A 7 2.59 8.38 13.58
C LEU A 7 2.18 7.35 14.62
N LEU A 8 2.83 6.18 14.69
CA LEU A 8 2.56 5.19 15.72
C LEU A 8 2.89 5.75 17.12
N ILE A 9 4.02 6.45 17.31
CA ILE A 9 4.32 7.12 18.58
C ILE A 9 3.20 8.09 18.96
N LYS A 10 2.82 8.98 18.03
CA LYS A 10 1.85 10.06 18.29
C LYS A 10 0.43 9.58 18.48
N LEU A 11 0.00 8.55 17.75
CA LEU A 11 -1.39 8.08 17.76
C LEU A 11 -1.65 6.97 18.78
N THR A 12 -0.62 6.20 19.16
CA THR A 12 -0.77 5.07 20.09
C THR A 12 -0.19 5.36 21.48
N GLY A 13 0.66 6.37 21.62
CA GLY A 13 1.32 6.70 22.89
C GLY A 13 2.37 5.67 23.35
N VAL A 14 2.71 4.69 22.50
CA VAL A 14 3.74 3.71 22.81
C VAL A 14 5.12 4.37 22.87
N ASP A 15 5.94 3.90 23.81
CA ASP A 15 7.29 4.40 24.05
C ASP A 15 8.14 4.43 22.77
N ARG A 16 8.78 5.59 22.57
CA ARG A 16 9.67 5.89 21.46
C ARG A 16 10.82 4.89 21.37
N GLU A 17 11.39 4.48 22.50
CA GLU A 17 12.55 3.56 22.51
C GLU A 17 12.21 2.23 21.82
N LEU A 18 11.02 1.69 22.10
CA LEU A 18 10.54 0.46 21.46
C LEU A 18 10.37 0.67 19.96
N ILE A 19 9.73 1.78 19.56
CA ILE A 19 9.43 2.06 18.16
C ILE A 19 10.70 2.29 17.33
N GLU A 20 11.70 2.97 17.89
CA GLU A 20 12.98 3.21 17.21
C GLU A 20 13.77 1.92 16.98
N LYS A 21 13.81 1.02 17.97
CA LYS A 21 14.46 -0.29 17.82
C LYS A 21 13.86 -1.08 16.65
N TRP A 22 12.53 -1.12 16.54
CA TRP A 22 11.85 -1.75 15.42
C TRP A 22 12.10 -1.05 14.09
N LEU A 23 12.13 0.28 14.09
CA LEU A 23 12.47 1.06 12.91
C LEU A 23 13.84 0.68 12.35
N TYR A 24 14.87 0.56 13.20
CA TYR A 24 16.21 0.15 12.75
C TYR A 24 16.23 -1.26 12.16
N VAL A 25 15.51 -2.21 12.77
CA VAL A 25 15.39 -3.57 12.23
C VAL A 25 14.73 -3.56 10.84
N ILE A 26 13.59 -2.88 10.70
CA ILE A 26 12.87 -2.81 9.43
C ILE A 26 13.72 -2.11 8.36
N VAL A 27 14.35 -0.99 8.69
CA VAL A 27 15.23 -0.25 7.77
C VAL A 27 16.40 -1.13 7.33
N GLY A 28 17.06 -1.82 8.26
CA GLY A 28 18.14 -2.76 7.93
C GLY A 28 17.70 -3.87 6.98
N LEU A 29 16.55 -4.49 7.26
CA LEU A 29 15.97 -5.51 6.38
C LEU A 29 15.62 -4.94 4.99
N THR A 30 14.99 -3.77 4.92
CA THR A 30 14.64 -3.11 3.65
C THR A 30 15.88 -2.77 2.82
N PHE A 31 16.95 -2.25 3.44
CA PHE A 31 18.17 -1.92 2.70
C PHE A 31 18.89 -3.17 2.19
N LEU A 32 19.03 -4.19 3.04
CA LEU A 32 19.70 -5.44 2.70
C LEU A 32 18.97 -6.16 1.56
N SER A 33 17.64 -6.24 1.63
CA SER A 33 16.82 -6.90 0.62
C SER A 33 16.60 -6.04 -0.62
N GLY A 34 16.15 -4.79 -0.48
CA GLY A 34 15.66 -3.97 -1.59
C GLY A 34 16.72 -3.48 -2.58
N ILE A 35 17.94 -3.17 -2.12
CA ILE A 35 18.99 -2.70 -3.04
C ILE A 35 19.32 -3.79 -4.06
N LEU A 36 19.60 -5.00 -3.60
CA LEU A 36 19.92 -6.13 -4.48
C LEU A 36 18.65 -6.78 -5.06
N GLY A 37 17.53 -6.65 -4.38
CA GLY A 37 16.20 -7.09 -4.81
C GLY A 37 15.67 -6.36 -6.04
N THR A 38 16.13 -5.12 -6.27
CA THR A 38 15.94 -4.39 -7.55
C THR A 38 16.30 -5.25 -8.77
N GLY A 39 17.21 -6.22 -8.60
CA GLY A 39 17.56 -7.23 -9.59
C GLY A 39 16.39 -8.03 -10.17
N HIS A 40 15.24 -8.10 -9.51
CA HIS A 40 14.05 -8.78 -10.06
C HIS A 40 13.43 -8.08 -11.29
N HIS A 41 13.75 -6.81 -11.52
CA HIS A 41 13.38 -6.09 -12.74
C HIS A 41 14.28 -6.45 -13.92
N TYR A 42 15.38 -7.15 -13.65
CA TYR A 42 16.44 -7.41 -14.61
C TYR A 42 16.35 -8.80 -15.25
N TYR A 43 15.45 -9.66 -14.79
CA TYR A 43 15.41 -11.07 -15.18
C TYR A 43 15.35 -11.31 -16.69
N PHE A 44 14.55 -10.55 -17.42
CA PHE A 44 14.22 -10.83 -18.81
C PHE A 44 14.40 -9.64 -19.76
N ILE A 45 15.19 -8.64 -19.36
CA ILE A 45 15.47 -7.42 -20.16
C ILE A 45 16.81 -7.45 -20.89
N GLY A 46 17.48 -8.61 -20.92
CA GLY A 46 18.73 -8.82 -21.69
C GLY A 46 20.04 -8.52 -20.94
N VAL A 47 20.00 -8.29 -19.63
CA VAL A 47 21.22 -8.14 -18.80
C VAL A 47 21.75 -9.52 -18.33
N PRO A 48 22.94 -9.59 -17.71
CA PRO A 48 23.56 -10.87 -17.36
C PRO A 48 22.72 -11.78 -16.43
N LYS A 49 22.79 -13.10 -16.68
CA LYS A 49 21.98 -14.12 -16.00
C LYS A 49 22.19 -14.23 -14.49
N TYR A 50 23.29 -13.72 -13.94
CA TYR A 50 23.50 -13.74 -12.48
C TYR A 50 22.40 -12.98 -11.73
N TRP A 51 21.73 -12.02 -12.38
CA TRP A 51 20.61 -11.30 -11.80
C TRP A 51 19.39 -12.17 -11.50
N LEU A 52 19.22 -13.31 -12.18
CA LEU A 52 18.16 -14.27 -11.82
C LEU A 52 18.35 -14.80 -10.40
N ILE A 53 19.60 -15.03 -9.97
CA ILE A 53 19.93 -15.53 -8.64
C ILE A 53 19.93 -14.38 -7.63
N ILE A 54 20.63 -13.28 -7.94
CA ILE A 54 20.73 -12.12 -7.03
C ILE A 54 19.35 -11.52 -6.79
N GLY A 55 18.65 -11.14 -7.87
CA GLY A 55 17.28 -10.61 -7.78
C GLY A 55 16.35 -11.62 -7.11
N GLY A 56 16.43 -12.90 -7.45
CA GLY A 56 15.59 -13.96 -6.89
C GLY A 56 15.71 -14.09 -5.37
N ILE A 57 16.94 -14.16 -4.86
CA ILE A 57 17.19 -14.32 -3.43
C ILE A 57 16.81 -13.04 -2.68
N PHE A 58 17.32 -11.88 -3.11
CA PHE A 58 17.17 -10.65 -2.34
C PHE A 58 15.73 -10.10 -2.38
N SER A 59 15.04 -10.20 -3.52
CA SER A 59 13.63 -9.81 -3.60
C SER A 59 12.71 -10.75 -2.80
N ALA A 60 13.05 -12.04 -2.67
CA ALA A 60 12.29 -12.98 -1.84
C ALA A 60 12.41 -12.68 -0.33
N LEU A 61 13.41 -11.90 0.08
CA LEU A 61 13.57 -11.44 1.47
C LEU A 61 12.77 -10.16 1.78
N GLU A 62 12.43 -9.35 0.78
CA GLU A 62 11.67 -8.10 0.98
C GLU A 62 10.34 -8.27 1.74
N PRO A 63 9.55 -9.35 1.51
CA PRO A 63 8.31 -9.59 2.23
C PRO A 63 8.49 -9.70 3.75
N LEU A 64 9.68 -10.06 4.24
CA LEU A 64 9.98 -10.12 5.67
C LEU A 64 9.97 -8.72 6.30
N ALA A 65 10.48 -7.71 5.59
CA ALA A 65 10.46 -6.33 6.06
C ALA A 65 9.02 -5.81 6.17
N PHE A 66 8.19 -6.09 5.15
CA PHE A 66 6.78 -5.71 5.16
C PHE A 66 5.96 -6.47 6.20
N LEU A 67 6.22 -7.77 6.39
CA LEU A 67 5.60 -8.56 7.45
C LEU A 67 5.96 -8.02 8.83
N GLY A 68 7.25 -7.74 9.06
CA GLY A 68 7.75 -7.13 10.28
C GLY A 68 7.05 -5.80 10.56
N MET A 69 6.88 -4.96 9.54
CA MET A 69 6.16 -3.69 9.64
C MET A 69 4.69 -3.87 10.01
N ALA A 70 3.97 -4.81 9.38
CA ALA A 70 2.57 -5.09 9.68
C ALA A 70 2.37 -5.65 11.10
N LEU A 71 3.19 -6.64 11.48
CA LEU A 71 3.16 -7.22 12.83
C LEU A 71 3.48 -6.17 13.89
N PHE A 72 4.49 -5.34 13.63
CA PHE A 72 4.88 -4.26 14.51
C PHE A 72 3.76 -3.22 14.68
N ALA A 73 3.21 -2.70 13.58
CA ALA A 73 2.12 -1.72 13.63
C ALA A 73 0.92 -2.24 14.42
N PHE A 74 0.57 -3.52 14.23
CA PHE A 74 -0.53 -4.15 14.96
C PHE A 74 -0.20 -4.41 16.43
N ALA A 75 1.03 -4.80 16.75
CA ALA A 75 1.50 -4.94 18.13
C ALA A 75 1.47 -3.59 18.87
N MET A 76 1.89 -2.50 18.22
CA MET A 76 1.84 -1.14 18.80
C MET A 76 0.40 -0.70 19.01
N TYR A 77 -0.48 -0.92 18.03
CA TYR A 77 -1.91 -0.63 18.17
C TYR A 77 -2.56 -1.38 19.34
N ARG A 78 -2.16 -2.64 19.57
CA ARG A 78 -2.67 -3.43 20.70
C ARG A 78 -2.19 -2.92 22.06
N LYS A 79 -0.94 -2.48 22.14
CA LYS A 79 -0.30 -1.98 23.37
C LYS A 79 -0.69 -0.54 23.70
N GLY A 80 -0.93 0.28 22.69
CA GLY A 80 -1.16 1.71 22.85
C GLY A 80 -2.51 2.07 23.46
N GLU A 81 -2.59 3.29 23.97
CA GLU A 81 -3.81 3.88 24.47
C GLU A 81 -4.73 4.21 23.28
N LYS A 82 -5.83 3.46 23.14
CA LYS A 82 -6.76 3.57 22.01
C LYS A 82 -7.72 4.78 22.11
N ASN A 83 -7.28 5.82 22.82
CA ASN A 83 -8.09 6.96 23.21
C ASN A 83 -7.83 8.22 22.36
N HIS A 84 -6.89 8.17 21.40
CA HIS A 84 -6.64 9.31 20.53
C HIS A 84 -7.90 9.69 19.73
N PRO A 85 -8.35 10.96 19.76
CA PRO A 85 -9.61 11.37 19.14
C PRO A 85 -9.59 11.21 17.61
N ASN A 86 -8.43 11.44 16.98
CA ASN A 86 -8.23 11.26 15.55
C ASN A 86 -8.07 9.79 15.14
N LYS A 87 -9.18 9.03 15.15
CA LYS A 87 -9.19 7.62 14.72
C LYS A 87 -8.93 7.45 13.22
N ILE A 88 -9.26 8.45 12.40
CA ILE A 88 -9.03 8.39 10.95
C ILE A 88 -7.54 8.33 10.62
N ALA A 89 -6.71 9.18 11.25
CA ALA A 89 -5.27 9.12 11.06
C ALA A 89 -4.70 7.74 11.44
N LEU A 90 -5.23 7.13 12.51
CA LEU A 90 -4.86 5.78 12.92
C LEU A 90 -5.29 4.71 11.90
N TYR A 91 -6.49 4.81 11.32
CA TYR A 91 -6.95 3.89 10.27
C TYR A 91 -6.05 3.94 9.03
N TRP A 92 -5.68 5.15 8.57
CA TRP A 92 -4.71 5.30 7.49
C TRP A 92 -3.33 4.75 7.87
N THR A 93 -2.88 4.96 9.11
CA THR A 93 -1.57 4.49 9.61
C THR A 93 -1.51 2.96 9.60
N LEU A 94 -2.52 2.29 10.16
CA LEU A 94 -2.59 0.83 10.22
C LEU A 94 -2.85 0.23 8.85
N GLY A 95 -3.73 0.87 8.06
CA GLY A 95 -4.02 0.49 6.69
C GLY A 95 -2.76 0.50 5.82
N THR A 96 -1.89 1.50 5.97
CA THR A 96 -0.59 1.54 5.29
C THR A 96 0.20 0.25 5.54
N ALA A 97 0.38 -0.15 6.80
CA ALA A 97 1.19 -1.32 7.14
C ALA A 97 0.57 -2.62 6.61
N ILE A 98 -0.75 -2.79 6.73
CA ILE A 98 -1.48 -3.98 6.29
C ILE A 98 -1.48 -4.08 4.76
N MET A 99 -1.85 -3.01 4.07
CA MET A 99 -1.96 -2.98 2.61
C MET A 99 -0.58 -3.06 1.95
N SER A 100 0.46 -2.48 2.57
CA SER A 100 1.85 -2.68 2.12
C SER A 100 2.26 -4.15 2.20
N PHE A 101 1.95 -4.85 3.30
CA PHE A 101 2.27 -6.27 3.40
C PHE A 101 1.47 -7.11 2.42
N ALA A 102 0.17 -6.84 2.24
CA ALA A 102 -0.65 -7.56 1.28
C ALA A 102 -0.16 -7.33 -0.16
N GLY A 103 0.02 -6.07 -0.57
CA GLY A 103 0.44 -5.71 -1.93
C GLY A 103 1.91 -6.01 -2.19
N ALA A 104 2.81 -5.38 -1.43
CA ALA A 104 4.25 -5.52 -1.67
C ALA A 104 4.81 -6.86 -1.18
N GLY A 105 4.37 -7.32 -0.01
CA GLY A 105 4.84 -8.58 0.57
C GLY A 105 4.27 -9.82 -0.13
N LEU A 106 2.97 -10.06 -0.01
CA LEU A 106 2.34 -11.30 -0.51
C LEU A 106 2.24 -11.32 -2.03
N LEU A 107 1.60 -10.31 -2.62
CA LEU A 107 1.40 -10.28 -4.08
C LEU A 107 2.72 -10.03 -4.83
N GLY A 108 3.67 -9.29 -4.24
CA GLY A 108 5.02 -9.14 -4.78
C GLY A 108 5.78 -10.46 -4.78
N MET A 109 5.76 -11.19 -3.65
CA MET A 109 6.38 -12.52 -3.57
C MET A 109 5.80 -13.49 -4.62
N ALA A 110 4.49 -13.45 -4.84
CA ALA A 110 3.80 -14.35 -5.76
C ALA A 110 4.35 -14.32 -7.20
N HIS A 111 5.00 -13.22 -7.62
CA HIS A 111 5.57 -13.07 -8.96
C HIS A 111 7.08 -12.75 -8.93
N THR A 112 7.69 -12.42 -7.79
CA THR A 112 9.15 -12.12 -7.78
C THR A 112 10.05 -13.33 -8.08
N ILE A 113 9.53 -14.56 -7.92
CA ILE A 113 10.28 -15.80 -8.15
C ILE A 113 10.57 -15.93 -9.66
N PRO A 114 11.83 -16.07 -10.11
CA PRO A 114 12.17 -16.12 -11.54
C PRO A 114 11.38 -17.15 -12.36
N GLN A 115 11.12 -18.33 -11.76
CA GLN A 115 10.37 -19.43 -12.37
C GLN A 115 8.89 -19.10 -12.59
N VAL A 116 8.33 -18.18 -11.79
CA VAL A 116 6.97 -17.67 -11.98
C VAL A 116 7.01 -16.45 -12.90
N ASN A 117 7.98 -15.55 -12.68
CA ASN A 117 8.13 -14.31 -13.41
C ASN A 117 8.24 -14.54 -14.92
N ILE A 118 8.92 -15.60 -15.38
CA ILE A 118 9.01 -15.87 -16.83
C ILE A 118 7.64 -15.99 -17.53
N TRP A 119 6.59 -16.40 -16.80
CA TRP A 119 5.22 -16.51 -17.31
C TRP A 119 4.42 -15.23 -17.13
N THR A 120 4.67 -14.55 -16.02
CA THR A 120 3.82 -13.48 -15.51
C THR A 120 4.38 -12.10 -15.88
N HIS A 121 5.63 -12.01 -16.34
CA HIS A 121 6.32 -10.78 -16.72
C HIS A 121 5.54 -10.01 -17.77
N GLY A 122 5.30 -8.73 -17.53
CA GLY A 122 4.58 -7.86 -18.46
C GLY A 122 3.07 -8.16 -18.58
N THR A 123 2.50 -8.96 -17.69
CA THR A 123 1.04 -9.23 -17.65
C THR A 123 0.33 -8.40 -16.58
N LEU A 124 -1.00 -8.49 -16.53
CA LEU A 124 -1.83 -7.85 -15.51
C LEU A 124 -1.58 -8.34 -14.07
N ILE A 125 -0.84 -9.43 -13.86
CA ILE A 125 -0.34 -9.80 -12.52
C ILE A 125 0.60 -8.70 -11.99
N THR A 126 1.38 -8.06 -12.86
CA THR A 126 2.22 -6.91 -12.51
C THR A 126 1.34 -5.74 -12.07
N ALA A 127 0.25 -5.47 -12.79
CA ALA A 127 -0.70 -4.41 -12.45
C ALA A 127 -1.39 -4.68 -11.12
N MET A 128 -1.82 -5.91 -10.86
CA MET A 128 -2.40 -6.34 -9.58
C MET A 128 -1.50 -5.96 -8.40
N HIS A 129 -0.26 -6.48 -8.40
CA HIS A 129 0.69 -6.20 -7.33
C HIS A 129 1.02 -4.69 -7.25
N GLY A 130 1.30 -4.06 -8.39
CA GLY A 130 1.72 -2.66 -8.46
C GLY A 130 0.70 -1.70 -7.85
N HIS A 131 -0.59 -1.88 -8.13
CA HIS A 131 -1.64 -1.01 -7.57
C HIS A 131 -1.73 -1.14 -6.05
N LEU A 132 -1.84 -2.37 -5.53
CA LEU A 132 -1.99 -2.58 -4.08
C LEU A 132 -0.73 -2.19 -3.32
N ALA A 133 0.45 -2.52 -3.85
CA ALA A 133 1.74 -2.16 -3.27
C ALA A 133 1.93 -0.65 -3.24
N PHE A 134 1.66 0.05 -4.35
CA PHE A 134 1.81 1.50 -4.42
C PHE A 134 0.83 2.21 -3.48
N TRP A 135 -0.43 1.78 -3.50
CA TRP A 135 -1.46 2.29 -2.60
C TRP A 135 -1.06 2.14 -1.15
N GLY A 136 -0.75 0.91 -0.73
CA GLY A 136 -0.42 0.59 0.66
C GLY A 136 0.86 1.26 1.15
N ALA A 137 1.94 1.22 0.36
CA ALA A 137 3.26 1.67 0.80
C ALA A 137 3.44 3.19 0.70
N TYR A 138 2.86 3.83 -0.30
CA TYR A 138 3.13 5.24 -0.61
C TYR A 138 1.91 6.13 -0.45
N ALA A 139 0.77 5.79 -1.05
CA ALA A 139 -0.39 6.68 -1.02
C ALA A 139 -0.99 6.77 0.40
N MET A 140 -1.21 5.63 1.06
CA MET A 140 -1.84 5.59 2.38
C MET A 140 -1.00 6.30 3.46
N ILE A 141 0.34 6.22 3.39
CA ILE A 141 1.18 6.89 4.38
C ILE A 141 1.13 8.42 4.23
N VAL A 142 1.01 8.92 2.99
CA VAL A 142 0.81 10.34 2.71
C VAL A 142 -0.55 10.79 3.24
N PHE A 143 -1.62 10.04 2.98
CA PHE A 143 -2.93 10.37 3.54
C PHE A 143 -2.96 10.29 5.06
N SER A 144 -2.20 9.37 5.64
CA SER A 144 -2.09 9.24 7.08
C SER A 144 -1.47 10.47 7.73
N ILE A 145 -0.33 10.95 7.21
CA ILE A 145 0.33 12.13 7.79
C ILE A 145 -0.48 13.40 7.56
N ILE A 146 -1.17 13.55 6.42
CA ILE A 146 -2.08 14.68 6.18
C ILE A 146 -3.26 14.63 7.16
N SER A 147 -3.91 13.47 7.32
CA SER A 147 -5.03 13.31 8.26
C SER A 147 -4.61 13.52 9.71
N TYR A 148 -3.35 13.27 10.06
CA TYR A 148 -2.80 13.57 11.38
C TYR A 148 -2.50 15.07 11.57
N SER A 149 -1.79 15.68 10.62
CA SER A 149 -1.25 17.04 10.75
C SER A 149 -2.29 18.13 10.50
N LEU A 150 -3.23 17.93 9.57
CA LEU A 150 -4.17 18.98 9.16
C LEU A 150 -5.01 19.51 10.33
N PRO A 151 -5.62 18.68 11.20
CA PRO A 151 -6.38 19.19 12.34
C PRO A 151 -5.53 20.00 13.32
N LEU A 152 -4.26 19.62 13.49
CA LEU A 152 -3.32 20.33 14.38
C LEU A 152 -2.92 21.69 13.80
N MET A 153 -2.79 21.78 12.48
CA MET A 153 -2.42 23.02 11.80
C MET A 153 -3.59 23.98 11.64
N THR A 154 -4.82 23.46 11.49
CA THR A 154 -5.98 24.27 11.16
C THR A 154 -6.96 24.45 12.30
N GLY A 155 -6.82 23.71 13.41
CA GLY A 155 -7.80 23.65 14.50
C GLY A 155 -9.07 22.87 14.14
N ARG A 156 -9.22 22.43 12.88
CA ARG A 156 -10.46 21.81 12.39
C ARG A 156 -10.41 20.29 12.46
N LYS A 157 -11.29 19.72 13.28
CA LYS A 157 -11.38 18.27 13.54
C LYS A 157 -12.05 17.49 12.39
N LEU A 158 -11.36 17.36 11.25
CA LEU A 158 -11.86 16.65 10.06
C LEU A 158 -12.32 15.21 10.34
N TYR A 159 -11.74 14.57 11.36
CA TYR A 159 -12.00 13.18 11.73
C TYR A 159 -13.38 12.96 12.39
N GLU A 160 -14.10 14.02 12.75
CA GLU A 160 -15.47 13.94 13.30
C GLU A 160 -16.54 13.83 12.21
N LYS A 161 -16.18 14.07 10.94
CA LYS A 161 -17.12 14.03 9.81
C LYS A 161 -17.16 12.65 9.15
N ALA A 162 -18.36 12.22 8.76
CA ALA A 162 -18.56 10.96 8.03
C ALA A 162 -17.77 10.90 6.70
N GLY A 163 -17.52 12.05 6.07
CA GLY A 163 -16.74 12.15 4.84
C GLY A 163 -15.32 11.57 4.96
N ALA A 164 -14.68 11.69 6.12
CA ALA A 164 -13.37 11.11 6.36
C ALA A 164 -13.41 9.56 6.43
N GLN A 165 -14.49 8.99 6.97
CA GLN A 165 -14.72 7.54 6.97
C GLN A 165 -15.02 7.03 5.54
N TYR A 166 -15.86 7.74 4.78
CA TYR A 166 -16.14 7.38 3.39
C TYR A 166 -14.87 7.43 2.54
N ALA A 167 -14.04 8.45 2.73
CA ALA A 167 -12.75 8.55 2.05
C ALA A 167 -11.88 7.31 2.28
N PHE A 168 -11.76 6.87 3.55
CA PHE A 168 -11.00 5.68 3.90
C PHE A 168 -11.61 4.41 3.33
N TRP A 169 -12.88 4.12 3.61
CA TRP A 169 -13.48 2.83 3.25
C TRP A 169 -13.68 2.66 1.75
N LEU A 170 -14.23 3.67 1.05
CA LEU A 170 -14.50 3.56 -0.38
C LEU A 170 -13.21 3.43 -1.20
N SER A 171 -12.16 4.17 -0.83
CA SER A 171 -10.85 4.03 -1.49
C SER A 171 -10.23 2.66 -1.24
N ASN A 172 -10.22 2.15 0.00
CA ASN A 172 -9.61 0.84 0.26
C ASN A 172 -10.42 -0.32 -0.35
N ILE A 173 -11.75 -0.30 -0.27
CA ILE A 173 -12.59 -1.33 -0.91
C ILE A 173 -12.44 -1.27 -2.43
N GLY A 174 -12.45 -0.07 -3.02
CA GLY A 174 -12.21 0.11 -4.45
C GLY A 174 -10.85 -0.42 -4.89
N MET A 175 -9.78 -0.12 -4.14
CA MET A 175 -8.43 -0.62 -4.44
C MET A 175 -8.32 -2.14 -4.36
N ILE A 176 -8.94 -2.77 -3.34
CA ILE A 176 -8.99 -4.24 -3.22
C ILE A 176 -9.77 -4.84 -4.38
N GLY A 177 -10.90 -4.23 -4.77
CA GLY A 177 -11.70 -4.65 -5.92
C GLY A 177 -10.92 -4.57 -7.23
N MET A 178 -10.22 -3.46 -7.47
CA MET A 178 -9.35 -3.28 -8.64
C MET A 178 -8.24 -4.33 -8.67
N THR A 179 -7.58 -4.54 -7.54
CA THR A 179 -6.51 -5.54 -7.39
C THR A 179 -7.02 -6.93 -7.73
N THR A 180 -8.20 -7.29 -7.23
CA THR A 180 -8.82 -8.60 -7.49
C THR A 180 -9.20 -8.74 -8.97
N ALA A 181 -9.70 -7.69 -9.61
CA ALA A 181 -10.00 -7.70 -11.04
C ALA A 181 -8.73 -7.92 -11.88
N PHE A 182 -7.64 -7.20 -11.56
CA PHE A 182 -6.34 -7.40 -12.19
C PHE A 182 -5.78 -8.80 -11.94
N ALA A 183 -5.98 -9.36 -10.75
CA ALA A 183 -5.57 -10.72 -10.41
C ALA A 183 -6.24 -11.75 -11.33
N ALA A 184 -7.57 -11.69 -11.43
CA ALA A 184 -8.35 -12.60 -12.26
C ALA A 184 -7.99 -12.46 -13.74
N ALA A 185 -7.97 -11.23 -14.25
CA ALA A 185 -7.59 -10.93 -15.62
C ALA A 185 -6.15 -11.37 -15.93
N GLY A 186 -5.21 -11.18 -15.00
CA GLY A 186 -3.81 -11.56 -15.17
C GLY A 186 -3.58 -13.06 -15.16
N VAL A 187 -4.27 -13.82 -14.30
CA VAL A 187 -4.20 -15.29 -14.34
C VAL A 187 -4.76 -15.80 -15.66
N ALA A 188 -5.89 -15.27 -16.11
CA ALA A 188 -6.48 -15.60 -17.40
C ALA A 188 -5.54 -15.25 -18.56
N GLN A 189 -4.95 -14.05 -18.55
CA GLN A 189 -4.00 -13.59 -19.56
C GLN A 189 -2.79 -14.53 -19.66
N VAL A 190 -2.17 -14.88 -18.52
CA VAL A 190 -1.01 -15.79 -18.48
C VAL A 190 -1.38 -17.15 -19.06
N TYR A 191 -2.55 -17.67 -18.71
CA TYR A 191 -3.01 -18.96 -19.24
C TYR A 191 -3.26 -18.90 -20.75
N LEU A 192 -3.99 -17.90 -21.24
CA LEU A 192 -4.34 -17.78 -22.65
C LEU A 192 -3.11 -17.51 -23.53
N GLU A 193 -2.30 -16.52 -23.19
CA GLU A 193 -1.14 -16.13 -24.00
C GLU A 193 -0.01 -17.16 -23.90
N ARG A 194 0.30 -17.63 -22.68
CA ARG A 194 1.54 -18.40 -22.46
C ARG A 194 1.33 -19.90 -22.46
N LYS A 195 0.17 -20.38 -22.00
CA LYS A 195 -0.11 -21.82 -21.97
C LYS A 195 -0.86 -22.29 -23.22
N MET A 196 -1.84 -21.53 -23.69
CA MET A 196 -2.64 -21.86 -24.87
C MET A 196 -2.05 -21.31 -26.17
N GLY A 197 -1.11 -20.37 -26.10
CA GLY A 197 -0.46 -19.79 -27.28
C GLY A 197 -1.38 -18.87 -28.10
N MET A 198 -2.42 -18.31 -27.47
CA MET A 198 -3.34 -17.38 -28.09
C MET A 198 -2.62 -16.06 -28.42
N ASP A 199 -2.98 -15.43 -29.55
CA ASP A 199 -2.45 -14.11 -29.88
C ASP A 199 -2.85 -13.08 -28.82
N PHE A 200 -2.01 -12.08 -28.61
CA PHE A 200 -2.25 -11.02 -27.63
C PHE A 200 -3.64 -10.39 -27.82
N THR A 201 -4.04 -10.06 -29.05
CA THR A 201 -5.29 -9.36 -29.32
C THR A 201 -6.50 -10.23 -28.93
N GLU A 202 -6.46 -11.51 -29.29
CA GLU A 202 -7.51 -12.47 -28.95
C GLU A 202 -7.61 -12.67 -27.43
N ALA A 203 -6.46 -12.78 -26.75
CA ALA A 203 -6.40 -12.90 -25.30
C ALA A 203 -6.97 -11.66 -24.61
N GLN A 204 -6.68 -10.45 -25.11
CA GLN A 204 -7.24 -9.21 -24.55
C GLN A 204 -8.77 -9.14 -24.68
N ILE A 205 -9.32 -9.55 -25.82
CA ILE A 205 -10.78 -9.65 -26.01
C ILE A 205 -11.38 -10.67 -25.04
N ALA A 206 -10.74 -11.83 -24.88
CA ALA A 206 -11.23 -12.88 -23.99
C ALA A 206 -11.26 -12.46 -22.51
N ILE A 207 -10.30 -11.64 -22.06
CA ILE A 207 -10.26 -11.17 -20.67
C ILE A 207 -11.07 -9.88 -20.44
N GLU A 208 -11.61 -9.26 -21.49
CA GLU A 208 -12.38 -8.02 -21.43
C GLU A 208 -13.45 -7.98 -20.32
N PRO A 209 -14.22 -9.06 -20.05
CA PRO A 209 -15.25 -9.05 -19.03
C PRO A 209 -14.76 -8.65 -17.63
N HIS A 210 -13.50 -8.94 -17.29
CA HIS A 210 -12.91 -8.58 -16.00
C HIS A 210 -12.76 -7.06 -15.83
N PHE A 211 -12.64 -6.30 -16.93
CA PHE A 211 -12.49 -4.85 -16.87
C PHE A 211 -13.78 -4.13 -16.46
N TRP A 212 -14.95 -4.74 -16.58
CA TRP A 212 -16.18 -4.16 -16.02
C TRP A 212 -16.13 -4.10 -14.49
N ILE A 213 -15.60 -5.15 -13.86
CA ILE A 213 -15.38 -5.17 -12.40
C ILE A 213 -14.29 -4.17 -12.02
N LEU A 214 -13.25 -4.05 -12.86
CA LEU A 214 -12.21 -3.03 -12.67
C LEU A 214 -12.79 -1.61 -12.70
N ILE A 215 -13.62 -1.27 -13.70
CA ILE A 215 -14.23 0.06 -13.84
C ILE A 215 -15.15 0.36 -12.66
N ALA A 216 -15.98 -0.59 -12.23
CA ALA A 216 -16.84 -0.43 -11.07
C ALA A 216 -16.02 -0.17 -9.79
N SER A 217 -14.94 -0.94 -9.59
CA SER A 217 -14.06 -0.79 -8.43
C SER A 217 -13.26 0.51 -8.48
N ALA A 218 -12.78 0.92 -9.66
CA ALA A 218 -12.08 2.18 -9.87
C ALA A 218 -12.99 3.39 -9.65
N THR A 219 -14.26 3.29 -10.02
CA THR A 219 -15.27 4.31 -9.73
C THR A 219 -15.46 4.46 -8.22
N LEU A 220 -15.59 3.34 -7.50
CA LEU A 220 -15.69 3.34 -6.03
C LEU A 220 -14.45 3.95 -5.38
N PHE A 221 -13.26 3.58 -5.86
CA PHE A 221 -12.00 4.16 -5.42
C PHE A 221 -11.98 5.69 -5.61
N THR A 222 -12.35 6.13 -6.81
CA THR A 222 -12.36 7.55 -7.19
C THR A 222 -13.31 8.36 -6.32
N ILE A 223 -14.51 7.83 -6.03
CA ILE A 223 -15.45 8.47 -5.10
C ILE A 223 -14.81 8.65 -3.72
N GLY A 224 -14.11 7.63 -3.21
CA GLY A 224 -13.37 7.73 -1.96
C GLY A 224 -12.30 8.84 -1.97
N ILE A 225 -11.53 8.95 -3.04
CA ILE A 225 -10.53 10.02 -3.19
C ILE A 225 -11.18 11.40 -3.29
N ILE A 226 -12.31 11.53 -3.99
CA ILE A 226 -13.06 12.80 -4.05
C ILE A 226 -13.49 13.21 -2.64
N TYR A 227 -14.02 12.29 -1.83
CA TYR A 227 -14.33 12.59 -0.43
C TYR A 227 -13.09 13.07 0.33
N TYR A 228 -11.93 12.44 0.13
CA TYR A 228 -10.69 12.86 0.78
C TYR A 228 -10.31 14.31 0.40
N VAL A 229 -10.29 14.61 -0.90
CA VAL A 229 -9.92 15.92 -1.44
C VAL A 229 -10.89 17.01 -1.00
N VAL A 230 -12.20 16.75 -1.06
CA VAL A 230 -13.21 17.70 -0.58
C VAL A 230 -13.05 17.97 0.91
N ASN A 231 -12.85 16.94 1.73
CA ASN A 231 -12.60 17.13 3.17
C ASN A 231 -11.33 17.94 3.43
N PHE A 232 -10.25 17.68 2.67
CA PHE A 232 -9.01 18.42 2.76
C PHE A 232 -9.23 19.92 2.54
N PHE A 233 -9.91 20.31 1.45
CA PHE A 233 -10.15 21.73 1.17
C PHE A 233 -11.13 22.38 2.16
N GLN A 234 -12.17 21.67 2.61
CA GLN A 234 -13.11 22.18 3.61
C GLN A 234 -12.46 22.46 4.97
N HIS A 235 -11.41 21.71 5.32
CA HIS A 235 -10.73 21.81 6.62
C HIS A 235 -9.29 22.35 6.50
N GLY A 236 -8.90 22.83 5.31
CA GLY A 236 -7.53 23.22 5.00
C GLY A 236 -7.14 24.64 5.40
N PHE A 237 -8.13 25.51 5.67
CA PHE A 237 -7.89 26.85 6.16
C PHE A 237 -7.93 26.90 7.69
N PRO A 238 -6.95 27.56 8.34
CA PRO A 238 -6.88 27.64 9.79
C PRO A 238 -8.02 28.46 10.40
N THR A 239 -8.38 28.12 11.64
CA THR A 239 -9.29 28.89 12.51
C THR A 239 -8.55 29.34 13.75
N ASP A 240 -9.15 30.26 14.51
CA ASP A 240 -8.59 30.74 15.77
C ASP A 240 -8.38 29.62 16.80
N GLU A 241 -9.12 28.51 16.69
CA GLU A 241 -8.89 27.29 17.48
C GLU A 241 -7.47 26.73 17.33
N ALA A 242 -6.84 26.92 16.16
CA ALA A 242 -5.45 26.52 15.91
C ALA A 242 -4.43 27.28 16.78
N LEU A 243 -4.81 28.46 17.29
CA LEU A 243 -3.95 29.30 18.13
C LEU A 243 -4.03 28.94 19.62
N VAL A 244 -5.03 28.13 20.02
CA VAL A 244 -5.36 27.89 21.43
C VAL A 244 -4.63 26.66 22.02
N GLU A 245 -4.13 25.74 21.19
CA GLU A 245 -3.56 24.45 21.62
C GLU A 245 -2.02 24.38 21.72
N ASN A 246 -1.37 25.40 22.29
CA ASN A 246 0.02 25.31 22.76
C ASN A 246 0.17 25.70 24.24
N LYS A 247 -0.60 25.05 25.11
CA LYS A 247 -0.34 24.97 26.56
C LYS A 247 -0.47 23.54 27.04
#